data_AF-A0AAE1DNI1-F1
#
_entry.id   AF-A0AAE1DNI1-F1
#
_cell.length_a   1.000
_cell.length_b   1.000
_cell.length_c   1.000
_cell.angle_alpha   90.00
_cell.angle_beta   90.00
_cell.angle_gamma   90.00
#
_symmetry.space_group_name_H-M   'P 1'
#
loop_
_entity.id
_entity.type
_entity.pdbx_description
1 polymer ?
#
loop_
_entity_poly.entity_id
_entity_poly.type
_entity_poly.pdbx_seq_one_letter_code
_entity_poly.pdbx_strand_id
1 'polypeptide(L)'
;MCFGIGIGFCLALIDNLPYICLVTVPLLGSFYGADTIYRLSILLIVHSIVVECIPQILWRVVPLLNLLLLGILVYLPVSITPWPIVWVYTKIMWLTEPLLLVAEVILLLNYVMRMSQVGADEIEQNEDSAFKYKAAILLFSSLCYAVTASLAYDIYLNATPSQVLCLFVIVFMMIAAHNMMLMAHEGIISDCAFFCLLSTTIAYVMVVEARQISSPLAEPFLWTQSPLAKSSVINIMHSILHMTSSSAQRSVFFLKRFFTPLFLGLLAIRLYSILFIVNKVTRNFFQDDNECSDSFEETVKEDFEDFSPWKSPLLLRLSIIFMLTQMSGQFLEEWSGQTSSVAGLSYLASASKNIWPGEILFGRLFQIVSISGFYMWRLYRADDWTWNPWLTPQ
;
A
#
# COMPACT_ATOMS: atom_id res chain seq x y z
N MET A 1 23.03 -6.56 37.06
CA MET A 1 22.45 -5.54 36.14
C MET A 1 22.50 -5.95 34.67
N CYS A 2 23.54 -6.66 34.18
CA CYS A 2 23.59 -7.14 32.79
C CYS A 2 22.57 -8.26 32.45
N PHE A 3 22.15 -9.09 33.42
CA PHE A 3 21.14 -10.14 33.20
C PHE A 3 19.73 -9.58 32.94
N GLY A 4 19.36 -8.43 33.51
CA GLY A 4 18.04 -7.81 33.30
C GLY A 4 17.90 -7.17 31.92
N ILE A 5 19.00 -6.60 31.39
CA ILE A 5 19.04 -6.01 30.04
C ILE A 5 18.95 -7.11 28.98
N GLY A 6 19.63 -8.25 29.19
CA GLY A 6 19.55 -9.40 28.29
C GLY A 6 18.15 -10.02 28.23
N ILE A 7 17.50 -10.22 29.38
CA ILE A 7 16.14 -10.78 29.44
C ILE A 7 15.12 -9.80 28.83
N GLY A 8 15.24 -8.49 29.10
CA GLY A 8 14.40 -7.47 28.49
C GLY A 8 14.56 -7.41 26.96
N PHE A 9 15.80 -7.51 26.46
CA PHE A 9 16.05 -7.58 25.02
C PHE A 9 15.51 -8.86 24.39
N CYS A 10 15.66 -10.02 25.05
CA CYS A 10 15.09 -11.29 24.57
C CYS A 10 13.57 -11.26 24.54
N LEU A 11 12.91 -10.71 25.56
CA LEU A 11 11.45 -10.56 25.59
C LEU A 11 10.98 -9.58 24.50
N ALA A 12 11.65 -8.44 24.34
CA ALA A 12 11.36 -7.52 23.25
C ALA A 12 11.58 -8.15 21.87
N LEU A 13 12.58 -9.02 21.71
CA LEU A 13 12.83 -9.75 20.46
C LEU A 13 11.78 -10.84 20.22
N ILE A 14 11.29 -11.51 21.26
CA ILE A 14 10.19 -12.48 21.20
C ILE A 14 8.88 -11.78 20.81
N ASP A 15 8.59 -10.62 21.40
CA ASP A 15 7.40 -9.83 21.09
C ASP A 15 7.42 -9.28 19.65
N ASN A 16 8.63 -9.04 19.13
CA ASN A 16 8.84 -8.58 17.76
C ASN A 16 9.12 -9.69 16.74
N LEU A 17 9.24 -10.94 17.16
CA LEU A 17 9.56 -12.09 16.32
C LEU A 17 8.59 -12.27 15.13
N PRO A 18 7.27 -12.06 15.28
CA PRO A 18 6.34 -12.10 14.15
C PRO A 18 6.66 -11.07 13.05
N TYR A 19 7.20 -9.90 13.41
CA TYR A 19 7.66 -8.89 12.45
C TYR A 19 8.95 -9.31 11.74
N ILE A 20 9.80 -10.10 12.40
CA ILE A 20 10.99 -10.68 11.76
C ILE A 20 10.56 -11.72 10.72
N CYS A 21 9.56 -12.55 11.02
CA CYS A 21 8.97 -13.48 10.04
C CYS A 21 8.36 -12.74 8.83
N LEU A 22 7.82 -11.53 9.02
CA LEU A 22 7.31 -10.71 7.92
C LEU A 22 8.41 -10.28 6.94
N VAL A 23 9.63 -9.99 7.41
CA VAL A 23 10.79 -9.70 6.55
C VAL A 23 11.21 -10.94 5.72
N THR A 24 10.87 -12.15 6.18
CA THR A 24 11.14 -13.37 5.40
C THR A 24 10.13 -13.62 4.29
N VAL A 25 9.00 -12.91 4.25
CA VAL A 25 7.95 -13.13 3.23
C VAL A 25 8.44 -12.83 1.81
N PRO A 26 9.08 -11.67 1.50
CA PRO A 26 9.66 -11.42 0.18
C PRO A 26 10.75 -12.41 -0.21
N LEU A 27 11.52 -12.89 0.79
CA LEU A 27 12.56 -13.89 0.59
C LEU A 27 11.96 -15.25 0.23
N LEU A 28 10.95 -15.73 0.95
CA LEU A 28 10.28 -17.00 0.66
C LEU A 28 9.57 -16.94 -0.70
N GLY A 29 8.92 -15.81 -0.98
CA GLY A 29 8.27 -15.55 -2.26
C GLY A 29 9.22 -15.63 -3.45
N SER A 30 10.39 -14.98 -3.37
CA SER A 30 11.34 -14.97 -4.49
C SER A 30 11.87 -16.36 -4.86
N PHE A 31 11.90 -17.29 -3.91
CA PHE A 31 12.37 -18.66 -4.13
C PHE A 31 11.27 -19.68 -4.44
N TYR A 32 10.05 -19.51 -3.93
CA TYR A 32 8.98 -20.52 -4.00
C TYR A 32 7.64 -20.01 -4.56
N GLY A 33 7.58 -18.77 -5.06
CA GLY A 33 6.41 -18.25 -5.76
C GLY A 33 5.38 -17.57 -4.87
N ALA A 34 4.38 -16.95 -5.50
CA ALA A 34 3.33 -16.16 -4.83
C ALA A 34 2.38 -17.02 -3.99
N ASP A 35 2.11 -18.27 -4.39
CA ASP A 35 1.27 -19.21 -3.63
C ASP A 35 1.81 -19.43 -2.20
N THR A 36 3.14 -19.49 -2.03
CA THR A 36 3.79 -19.60 -0.72
C THR A 36 3.51 -18.38 0.15
N ILE A 37 3.55 -17.18 -0.45
CA ILE A 37 3.28 -15.90 0.24
C ILE A 37 1.85 -15.90 0.78
N TYR A 38 0.86 -16.23 -0.06
CA TYR A 38 -0.55 -16.26 0.35
C TYR A 38 -0.79 -17.27 1.47
N ARG A 39 -0.28 -18.49 1.35
CA ARG A 39 -0.44 -19.52 2.38
C ARG A 39 0.21 -19.13 3.70
N LEU A 40 1.42 -18.59 3.66
CA LEU A 40 2.12 -18.10 4.86
C LEU A 40 1.37 -16.95 5.52
N SER A 41 0.84 -16.02 4.73
CA SER A 41 0.09 -14.89 5.27
C SER A 41 -1.18 -15.32 6.02
N ILE A 42 -1.90 -16.32 5.51
CA ILE A 42 -3.08 -16.89 6.19
C ILE A 42 -2.67 -17.52 7.53
N LEU A 43 -1.56 -18.26 7.55
CA LEU A 43 -1.01 -18.84 8.77
C LEU A 43 -0.61 -17.74 9.78
N LEU A 44 0.01 -16.66 9.32
CA LEU A 44 0.38 -15.51 10.17
C LEU A 44 -0.84 -14.74 10.70
N ILE A 45 -1.91 -14.61 9.90
CA ILE A 45 -3.19 -14.01 10.33
C ILE A 45 -3.81 -14.87 11.44
N VAL A 46 -3.94 -16.18 11.22
CA VAL A 46 -4.48 -17.11 12.23
C VAL A 46 -3.64 -17.08 13.50
N HIS A 47 -2.31 -17.08 13.38
CA HIS A 47 -1.42 -16.94 14.52
C HIS A 47 -1.64 -15.63 15.28
N SER A 48 -1.76 -14.50 14.57
CA SER A 48 -1.98 -13.19 15.20
C SER A 48 -3.30 -13.14 15.96
N ILE A 49 -4.37 -13.75 15.42
CA ILE A 49 -5.67 -13.85 16.09
C ILE A 49 -5.57 -14.75 17.33
N VAL A 50 -4.96 -15.93 17.21
CA VAL A 50 -4.80 -16.87 18.33
C VAL A 50 -4.00 -16.24 19.47
N VAL A 51 -2.92 -15.52 19.15
CA VAL A 51 -2.09 -14.82 20.14
C VAL A 51 -2.89 -13.76 20.90
N GLU A 52 -3.77 -13.03 20.22
CA GLU A 52 -4.61 -12.00 20.86
C GLU A 52 -5.73 -12.61 21.72
N CYS A 53 -6.26 -13.77 21.34
CA CYS A 53 -7.27 -14.47 22.14
C CYS A 53 -6.72 -15.07 23.45
N ILE A 54 -5.40 -15.12 23.64
CA ILE A 54 -4.79 -15.67 24.85
C ILE A 54 -4.83 -14.62 25.98
N PRO A 55 -5.40 -14.96 27.15
CA PRO A 55 -5.52 -14.00 28.24
C PRO A 55 -4.15 -13.57 28.76
N GLN A 56 -4.02 -12.28 29.12
CA GLN A 56 -2.77 -11.68 29.61
C GLN A 56 -2.16 -12.38 30.84
N ILE A 57 -2.99 -13.06 31.65
CA ILE A 57 -2.53 -13.86 32.78
C ILE A 57 -1.68 -15.03 32.30
N LEU A 58 -2.03 -15.67 31.19
CA LEU A 58 -1.29 -16.82 30.65
C LEU A 58 0.07 -16.38 30.08
N TRP A 59 0.14 -15.18 29.50
CA TRP A 59 1.38 -14.56 29.02
C TRP A 59 2.40 -14.32 30.14
N ARG A 60 1.93 -13.96 31.34
CA ARG A 60 2.80 -13.81 32.52
C ARG A 60 3.36 -15.14 33.04
N VAL A 61 2.63 -16.24 32.87
CA VAL A 61 3.02 -17.57 33.35
C VAL A 61 3.94 -18.27 32.36
N VAL A 62 3.73 -18.09 31.06
CA VAL A 62 4.53 -18.71 30.00
C VAL A 62 4.96 -17.65 28.98
N PRO A 63 6.02 -16.86 29.25
CA PRO A 63 6.50 -15.84 28.32
C PRO A 63 7.01 -16.41 26.99
N LEU A 64 7.29 -17.72 26.93
CA LEU A 64 7.71 -18.44 25.73
C LEU A 64 6.53 -19.00 24.91
N LEU A 65 5.28 -18.78 25.31
CA LEU A 65 4.11 -19.35 24.63
C LEU A 65 3.99 -18.82 23.18
N ASN A 66 4.35 -17.55 22.93
CA ASN A 66 4.36 -16.95 21.59
C ASN A 66 5.36 -17.66 20.69
N LEU A 67 6.55 -17.91 21.24
CA LEU A 67 7.63 -18.58 20.51
C LEU A 67 7.29 -20.05 20.24
N LEU A 68 6.60 -20.71 21.18
CA LEU A 68 6.12 -22.08 20.99
C LEU A 68 5.00 -22.15 19.93
N LEU A 69 4.03 -21.23 19.96
CA LEU A 69 2.97 -21.11 18.96
C LEU A 69 3.54 -20.82 17.57
N LEU A 70 4.49 -19.87 17.48
CA LEU A 70 5.18 -19.57 16.24
C LEU A 70 6.03 -20.76 15.78
N GLY A 71 6.72 -21.46 16.69
CA GLY A 71 7.47 -22.66 16.39
C GLY A 71 6.57 -23.72 15.75
N ILE A 72 5.43 -24.03 16.37
CA ILE A 72 4.43 -24.95 15.82
C ILE A 72 4.00 -24.49 14.42
N LEU A 73 3.72 -23.20 14.24
CA LEU A 73 3.31 -22.63 12.96
C LEU A 73 4.35 -22.81 11.85
N VAL A 74 5.62 -22.57 12.15
CA VAL A 74 6.72 -22.63 11.18
C VAL A 74 7.08 -24.10 10.83
N TYR A 75 6.87 -25.03 11.76
CA TYR A 75 6.98 -26.47 11.50
C TYR A 75 5.78 -27.06 10.74
N LEU A 76 4.66 -26.35 10.73
CA LEU A 76 3.45 -26.77 10.03
C LEU A 76 3.70 -26.77 8.51
N PRO A 77 3.28 -27.82 7.76
CA PRO A 77 3.35 -27.78 6.31
C PRO A 77 2.47 -26.66 5.77
N VAL A 78 3.01 -25.88 4.85
CA VAL A 78 2.34 -24.74 4.20
C VAL A 78 1.07 -25.18 3.44
N SER A 79 0.97 -26.48 3.15
CA SER A 79 -0.16 -27.12 2.50
C SER A 79 -1.39 -27.36 3.39
N ILE A 80 -1.30 -27.14 4.70
CA ILE A 80 -2.46 -27.27 5.59
C ILE A 80 -3.58 -26.30 5.21
N THR A 81 -3.22 -25.13 4.66
CA THR A 81 -4.20 -24.19 4.14
C THR A 81 -4.91 -24.80 2.92
N PRO A 82 -6.22 -25.11 3.01
CA PRO A 82 -6.96 -25.71 1.90
C PRO A 82 -6.95 -24.81 0.67
N TRP A 83 -6.85 -25.41 -0.52
CA TRP A 83 -6.85 -24.68 -1.79
C TRP A 83 -8.05 -23.71 -1.93
N PRO A 84 -9.30 -24.04 -1.54
CA PRO A 84 -10.40 -23.09 -1.63
C PRO A 84 -10.19 -21.81 -0.82
N ILE A 85 -9.57 -21.90 0.37
CA ILE A 85 -9.30 -20.74 1.22
C ILE A 85 -8.26 -19.84 0.56
N VAL A 86 -7.17 -20.44 0.05
CA VAL A 86 -6.13 -19.70 -0.69
C VAL A 86 -6.75 -19.01 -1.91
N TRP A 87 -7.59 -19.71 -2.67
CA TRP A 87 -8.25 -19.15 -3.84
C TRP A 87 -9.12 -17.93 -3.49
N VAL A 88 -9.99 -18.03 -2.48
CA VAL A 88 -10.83 -16.90 -2.03
C VAL A 88 -9.95 -15.73 -1.59
N TYR A 89 -8.93 -16.01 -0.78
CA TYR A 89 -8.02 -15.00 -0.25
C TYR A 89 -7.26 -14.27 -1.37
N THR A 90 -6.75 -14.98 -2.37
CA THR A 90 -6.14 -14.38 -3.55
C THR A 90 -7.14 -13.49 -4.30
N LYS A 91 -8.41 -13.90 -4.46
CA LYS A 91 -9.43 -13.06 -5.10
C LYS A 91 -9.75 -11.79 -4.31
N ILE A 92 -9.77 -11.87 -2.98
CA ILE A 92 -9.93 -10.69 -2.12
C ILE A 92 -8.75 -9.73 -2.32
N MET A 93 -7.51 -10.23 -2.27
CA MET A 93 -6.30 -9.41 -2.46
C MET A 93 -6.30 -8.66 -3.78
N TRP A 94 -6.83 -9.28 -4.83
CA TRP A 94 -6.93 -8.66 -6.14
C TRP A 94 -8.02 -7.60 -6.23
N LEU A 95 -9.15 -7.83 -5.55
CA LEU A 95 -10.24 -6.87 -5.52
C LEU A 95 -9.85 -5.62 -4.71
N THR A 96 -9.05 -5.79 -3.66
CA THR A 96 -8.60 -4.68 -2.80
C THR A 96 -7.56 -3.79 -3.47
N GLU A 97 -6.82 -4.28 -4.47
CA GLU A 97 -5.77 -3.51 -5.12
C GLU A 97 -6.26 -2.22 -5.79
N PRO A 98 -7.20 -2.25 -6.75
CA PRO A 98 -7.65 -1.02 -7.40
C PRO A 98 -8.29 -0.05 -6.40
N LEU A 99 -8.96 -0.56 -5.36
CA LEU A 99 -9.56 0.26 -4.31
C LEU A 99 -8.50 0.99 -3.50
N LEU A 100 -7.44 0.29 -3.09
CA LEU A 100 -6.35 0.88 -2.31
C LEU A 100 -5.53 1.84 -3.16
N LEU A 101 -5.23 1.51 -4.41
CA LEU A 101 -4.54 2.43 -5.34
C LEU A 101 -5.28 3.78 -5.48
N VAL A 102 -6.60 3.75 -5.62
CA VAL A 102 -7.41 4.97 -5.68
C VAL A 102 -7.41 5.70 -4.34
N ALA A 103 -7.61 4.96 -3.24
CA ALA A 103 -7.62 5.55 -1.90
C ALA A 103 -6.29 6.22 -1.55
N GLU A 104 -5.15 5.58 -1.85
CA GLU A 104 -3.80 6.12 -1.61
C GLU A 104 -3.60 7.48 -2.26
N VAL A 105 -3.96 7.58 -3.54
CA VAL A 105 -3.76 8.81 -4.31
C VAL A 105 -4.71 9.91 -3.85
N ILE A 106 -5.96 9.58 -3.53
CA ILE A 106 -6.91 10.55 -2.96
C ILE A 106 -6.43 11.02 -1.58
N LEU A 107 -5.92 10.13 -0.74
CA LEU A 107 -5.38 10.47 0.59
C LEU A 107 -4.14 11.36 0.50
N LEU A 108 -3.20 11.04 -0.40
CA LEU A 108 -2.03 11.88 -0.65
C LEU A 108 -2.42 13.26 -1.16
N LEU A 109 -3.37 13.33 -2.10
CA LEU A 109 -3.86 14.59 -2.62
C LEU A 109 -4.55 15.41 -1.52
N ASN A 110 -5.44 14.81 -0.74
CA ASN A 110 -6.10 15.49 0.40
C ASN A 110 -5.11 15.98 1.44
N TYR A 111 -4.09 15.19 1.77
CA TYR A 111 -3.05 15.58 2.69
C TYR A 111 -2.32 16.83 2.19
N VAL A 112 -1.89 16.86 0.93
CA VAL A 112 -1.24 18.04 0.35
C VAL A 112 -2.18 19.23 0.34
N MET A 113 -3.45 19.06 -0.04
CA MET A 113 -4.44 20.14 -0.04
C MET A 113 -4.64 20.74 1.35
N ARG A 114 -4.65 19.91 2.40
CA ARG A 114 -4.76 20.41 3.78
C ARG A 114 -3.51 21.17 4.20
N MET A 115 -2.32 20.64 3.90
CA MET A 115 -1.07 21.32 4.23
C MET A 115 -0.91 22.64 3.46
N SER A 116 -1.35 22.67 2.19
CA SER A 116 -1.42 23.88 1.38
C SER A 116 -2.37 24.91 2.01
N GLN A 117 -3.57 24.50 2.45
CA GLN A 117 -4.53 25.40 3.10
C GLN A 117 -3.98 25.96 4.42
N VAL A 118 -3.41 25.13 5.29
CA VAL A 118 -2.74 25.61 6.51
C VAL A 118 -1.64 26.62 6.17
N GLY A 119 -0.88 26.37 5.10
CA GLY A 119 0.11 27.33 4.61
C GLY A 119 -0.50 28.64 4.08
N ALA A 120 -1.68 28.59 3.46
CA ALA A 120 -2.40 29.78 3.01
C ALA A 120 -2.99 30.58 4.18
N ASP A 121 -3.59 29.91 5.16
CA ASP A 121 -4.14 30.53 6.36
C ASP A 121 -3.06 31.26 7.16
N GLU A 122 -1.88 30.65 7.32
CA GLU A 122 -0.73 31.29 7.99
C GLU A 122 -0.21 32.52 7.24
N ILE A 123 -0.29 32.53 5.91
CA ILE A 123 0.08 33.70 5.11
C ILE A 123 -0.87 34.87 5.35
N GLU A 124 -2.16 34.60 5.52
CA GLU A 124 -3.18 35.63 5.77
C GLU A 124 -3.13 36.16 7.20
N GLN A 125 -2.83 35.29 8.17
CA GLN A 125 -2.88 35.64 9.59
C GLN A 125 -1.56 36.26 10.11
N ASN A 126 -0.40 35.85 9.60
CA ASN A 126 0.90 36.22 10.16
C ASN A 126 1.85 36.81 9.09
N GLU A 127 1.97 38.14 9.02
CA GLU A 127 2.83 38.83 8.04
C GLU A 127 4.33 38.44 8.18
N ASP A 128 4.81 38.16 9.40
CA ASP A 128 6.21 37.79 9.67
C ASP A 128 6.59 36.39 9.14
N SER A 129 5.63 35.46 9.09
CA SER A 129 5.83 34.10 8.56
C SER A 129 5.40 33.98 7.09
N ALA A 130 4.63 34.92 6.57
CA ALA A 130 4.07 34.90 5.21
C ALA A 130 5.11 34.68 4.11
N PHE A 131 6.29 35.29 4.21
CA PHE A 131 7.36 35.08 3.21
C PHE A 131 7.83 33.62 3.17
N LYS A 132 7.96 32.97 4.33
CA LYS A 132 8.44 31.58 4.42
C LYS A 132 7.45 30.61 3.79
N TYR A 133 6.16 30.77 4.10
CA TYR A 133 5.10 29.91 3.54
C TYR A 133 4.89 30.17 2.04
N LYS A 134 4.92 31.42 1.58
CA LYS A 134 4.88 31.75 0.13
C LYS A 134 6.05 31.10 -0.62
N ALA A 135 7.26 31.22 -0.08
CA ALA A 135 8.44 30.60 -0.66
C ALA A 135 8.34 29.06 -0.69
N ALA A 136 7.83 28.44 0.39
CA ALA A 136 7.63 27.00 0.46
C ALA A 136 6.60 26.50 -0.58
N ILE A 137 5.45 27.16 -0.70
CA ILE A 137 4.40 26.83 -1.69
C ILE A 137 4.93 26.98 -3.13
N LEU A 138 5.68 28.06 -3.42
CA LEU A 138 6.26 28.28 -4.75
C LEU A 138 7.38 27.28 -5.07
N LEU A 139 8.25 26.97 -4.11
CA LEU A 139 9.31 25.97 -4.30
C LEU A 139 8.71 24.57 -4.51
N PHE A 140 7.73 24.19 -3.69
CA PHE A 140 7.06 22.90 -3.83
C PHE A 140 6.33 22.77 -5.17
N SER A 141 5.55 23.79 -5.57
CA SER A 141 4.83 23.79 -6.84
C SER A 141 5.77 23.78 -8.05
N SER A 142 6.84 24.57 -8.04
CA SER A 142 7.84 24.57 -9.13
C SER A 142 8.56 23.23 -9.25
N LEU A 143 8.91 22.58 -8.15
CA LEU A 143 9.48 21.23 -8.14
C LEU A 143 8.48 20.21 -8.70
N CYS A 144 7.20 20.28 -8.32
CA CYS A 144 6.18 19.40 -8.85
C CYS A 144 6.03 19.55 -10.37
N TYR A 145 5.99 20.76 -10.90
CA TYR A 145 5.92 20.98 -12.35
C TYR A 145 7.19 20.54 -13.08
N ALA A 146 8.37 20.78 -12.51
CA ALA A 146 9.63 20.33 -13.10
C ALA A 146 9.69 18.80 -13.22
N VAL A 147 9.32 18.09 -12.16
CA VAL A 147 9.26 16.62 -12.17
C VAL A 147 8.17 16.14 -13.13
N THR A 148 7.00 16.78 -13.14
CA THR A 148 5.91 16.47 -14.09
C THR A 148 6.39 16.56 -15.54
N ALA A 149 7.07 17.65 -15.89
CA ALA A 149 7.61 17.86 -17.23
C ALA A 149 8.69 16.82 -17.59
N SER A 150 9.58 16.50 -16.65
CA SER A 150 10.60 15.47 -16.85
C SER A 150 10.00 14.09 -17.08
N LEU A 151 8.98 13.70 -16.31
CA LEU A 151 8.29 12.42 -16.47
C LEU A 151 7.50 12.38 -17.77
N ALA A 152 6.78 13.45 -18.11
CA ALA A 152 6.04 13.55 -19.37
C ALA A 152 6.97 13.45 -20.59
N TYR A 153 8.16 14.04 -20.52
CA TYR A 153 9.18 13.94 -21.56
C TYR A 153 9.70 12.49 -21.72
N ASP A 154 9.96 11.79 -20.61
CA ASP A 154 10.41 10.39 -20.67
C ASP A 154 9.32 9.46 -21.25
N ILE A 155 8.06 9.68 -20.87
CA ILE A 155 6.90 8.98 -21.46
C ILE A 155 6.86 9.27 -22.98
N TYR A 156 6.97 10.52 -23.39
CA TYR A 156 6.91 10.88 -24.81
C TYR A 156 7.99 10.19 -25.66
N LEU A 157 9.21 10.05 -25.14
CA LEU A 157 10.31 9.42 -25.87
C LEU A 157 10.23 7.89 -25.90
N ASN A 158 9.81 7.27 -24.80
CA ASN A 158 10.02 5.84 -24.59
C ASN A 158 8.71 5.03 -24.53
N ALA A 159 7.54 5.66 -24.45
CA ALA A 159 6.25 4.98 -24.34
C ALA A 159 5.68 4.57 -25.71
N THR A 160 4.67 3.71 -25.71
CA THR A 160 3.99 3.30 -26.94
C THR A 160 3.01 4.38 -27.42
N PRO A 161 2.59 4.38 -28.71
CA PRO A 161 1.67 5.39 -29.23
C PRO A 161 0.36 5.51 -28.42
N SER A 162 -0.17 4.39 -27.94
CA SER A 162 -1.37 4.36 -27.09
C SER A 162 -1.14 5.02 -25.73
N GLN A 163 0.04 4.83 -25.12
CA GLN A 163 0.42 5.48 -23.86
C GLN A 163 0.68 6.99 -24.05
N VAL A 164 1.25 7.40 -25.18
CA VAL A 164 1.41 8.81 -25.54
C VAL A 164 0.05 9.50 -25.72
N LEU A 165 -0.92 8.82 -26.33
CA LEU A 165 -2.30 9.33 -26.43
C LEU A 165 -2.92 9.52 -25.03
N CYS A 166 -2.68 8.58 -24.10
CA CYS A 166 -3.09 8.72 -22.71
C CYS A 166 -2.45 9.96 -22.06
N LEU A 167 -1.15 10.20 -22.28
CA LEU A 167 -0.47 11.40 -21.80
C LEU A 167 -1.14 12.68 -22.34
N PHE A 168 -1.51 12.70 -23.63
CA PHE A 168 -2.21 13.86 -24.20
C PHE A 168 -3.56 14.14 -23.52
N VAL A 169 -4.34 13.10 -23.23
CA VAL A 169 -5.60 13.22 -22.47
C VAL A 169 -5.34 13.76 -21.06
N ILE A 170 -4.29 13.28 -20.39
CA ILE A 170 -3.92 13.79 -19.07
C ILE A 170 -3.56 15.27 -19.13
N VAL A 171 -2.76 15.69 -20.12
CA VAL A 171 -2.41 17.10 -20.32
C VAL A 171 -3.66 17.96 -20.53
N PHE A 172 -4.64 17.47 -21.31
CA PHE A 172 -5.91 18.16 -21.46
C PHE A 172 -6.66 18.31 -20.12
N MET A 173 -6.71 17.24 -19.30
CA MET A 173 -7.29 17.29 -17.96
C MET A 173 -6.55 18.26 -17.03
N MET A 174 -5.22 18.34 -17.14
CA MET A 174 -4.42 19.31 -16.37
C MET A 174 -4.73 20.75 -16.75
N ILE A 175 -4.89 21.04 -18.05
CA ILE A 175 -5.27 22.38 -18.53
C ILE A 175 -6.67 22.73 -18.02
N ALA A 176 -7.61 21.77 -18.08
CA ALA A 176 -8.96 21.97 -17.54
C ALA A 176 -8.92 22.25 -16.02
N ALA A 177 -8.15 21.49 -15.26
CA ALA A 177 -7.97 21.68 -13.83
C ALA A 177 -7.33 23.05 -13.49
N HIS A 178 -6.35 23.51 -14.28
CA HIS A 178 -5.78 24.84 -14.15
C HIS A 178 -6.81 25.94 -14.42
N ASN A 179 -7.61 25.80 -15.47
CA ASN A 179 -8.65 26.78 -15.78
C ASN A 179 -9.72 26.82 -14.67
N MET A 180 -10.11 25.68 -14.13
CA MET A 180 -11.02 25.62 -12.97
C MET A 180 -10.41 26.27 -11.73
N MET A 181 -9.13 26.00 -11.44
CA MET A 181 -8.40 26.64 -10.33
C MET A 181 -8.41 28.17 -10.46
N LEU A 182 -8.19 28.70 -11.67
CA LEU A 182 -8.23 30.14 -11.93
C LEU A 182 -9.64 30.74 -11.78
N MET A 183 -10.69 30.00 -12.15
CA MET A 183 -12.08 30.44 -12.00
C MET A 183 -12.59 30.38 -10.56
N ALA A 184 -12.09 29.43 -9.76
CA ALA A 184 -12.55 29.22 -8.40
C ALA A 184 -12.08 30.29 -7.40
N HIS A 185 -11.14 31.18 -7.77
CA HIS A 185 -10.54 32.23 -6.93
C HIS A 185 -9.87 31.79 -5.59
N GLU A 186 -10.10 30.56 -5.12
CA GLU A 186 -9.54 29.94 -3.92
C GLU A 186 -8.51 28.83 -4.22
N GLY A 187 -8.18 28.66 -5.51
CA GLY A 187 -7.27 27.60 -5.94
C GLY A 187 -5.82 27.85 -5.53
N ILE A 188 -5.27 27.02 -4.64
CA ILE A 188 -3.86 27.08 -4.25
C ILE A 188 -3.00 26.41 -5.32
N ILE A 189 -1.98 27.13 -5.82
CA ILE A 189 -1.12 26.69 -6.93
C ILE A 189 -0.41 25.36 -6.63
N SER A 190 -0.04 25.11 -5.37
CA SER A 190 0.59 23.84 -4.94
C SER A 190 -0.32 22.63 -5.11
N ASP A 191 -1.63 22.78 -4.89
CA ASP A 191 -2.60 21.69 -5.03
C ASP A 191 -2.67 21.23 -6.48
N CYS A 192 -2.79 22.18 -7.40
CA CYS A 192 -2.84 21.91 -8.83
C CYS A 192 -1.52 21.32 -9.34
N ALA A 193 -0.38 21.84 -8.87
CA ALA A 193 0.93 21.31 -9.24
C ALA A 193 1.12 19.86 -8.80
N PHE A 194 0.68 19.53 -7.59
CA PHE A 194 0.76 18.18 -7.05
C PHE A 194 -0.23 17.23 -7.75
N PHE A 195 -1.43 17.69 -8.08
CA PHE A 195 -2.39 16.95 -8.90
C PHE A 195 -1.81 16.58 -10.28
N CYS A 196 -1.13 17.53 -10.94
CA CYS A 196 -0.42 17.29 -12.19
C CYS A 196 0.68 16.24 -12.01
N LEU A 197 1.50 16.39 -10.96
CA LEU A 197 2.56 15.44 -10.64
C LEU A 197 2.01 14.03 -10.42
N LEU A 198 0.97 13.88 -9.61
CA LEU A 198 0.34 12.58 -9.34
C LEU A 198 -0.20 11.94 -10.62
N SER A 199 -0.94 12.70 -11.43
CA SER A 199 -1.55 12.19 -12.67
C SER A 199 -0.49 11.71 -13.67
N THR A 200 0.60 12.48 -13.86
CA THR A 200 1.72 12.06 -14.72
C THR A 200 2.52 10.91 -14.11
N THR A 201 2.70 10.88 -12.79
CA THR A 201 3.40 9.78 -12.11
C THR A 201 2.65 8.47 -12.28
N ILE A 202 1.31 8.46 -12.17
CA ILE A 202 0.50 7.25 -12.40
C ILE A 202 0.65 6.76 -13.85
N ALA A 203 0.65 7.68 -14.82
CA ALA A 203 0.89 7.34 -16.22
C ALA A 203 2.31 6.81 -16.45
N TYR A 204 3.31 7.38 -15.78
CA TYR A 204 4.68 6.90 -15.83
C TYR A 204 4.81 5.48 -15.28
N VAL A 205 4.21 5.22 -14.12
CA VAL A 205 4.16 3.88 -13.50
C VAL A 205 3.50 2.88 -14.44
N MET A 206 2.40 3.27 -15.12
CA MET A 206 1.75 2.42 -16.13
C MET A 206 2.71 2.02 -17.27
N VAL A 207 3.55 2.94 -17.76
CA VAL A 207 4.55 2.64 -18.80
C VAL A 207 5.58 1.64 -18.28
N VAL A 208 6.06 1.83 -17.05
CA VAL A 208 7.05 0.94 -16.41
C VAL A 208 6.46 -0.46 -16.21
N GLU A 209 5.23 -0.56 -15.68
CA GLU A 209 4.52 -1.82 -15.47
C GLU A 209 4.25 -2.55 -16.79
N ALA A 210 3.77 -1.84 -17.81
CA ALA A 210 3.54 -2.43 -19.13
C ALA A 210 4.82 -3.01 -19.74
N ARG A 211 5.97 -2.34 -19.57
CA ARG A 211 7.29 -2.87 -19.99
C ARG A 211 7.71 -4.09 -19.19
N GLN A 212 7.41 -4.13 -17.89
CA GLN A 212 7.72 -5.29 -17.05
C GLN A 212 6.88 -6.50 -17.46
N ILE A 213 5.59 -6.30 -17.76
CA ILE A 213 4.69 -7.36 -18.22
C ILE A 213 5.11 -7.88 -19.60
N SER A 214 5.58 -7.01 -20.50
CA SER A 214 6.05 -7.43 -21.83
C SER A 214 7.42 -8.12 -21.81
N SER A 215 8.20 -7.96 -20.73
CA SER A 215 9.52 -8.58 -20.55
C SER A 215 9.68 -9.26 -19.18
N PRO A 216 8.94 -10.36 -18.93
CA PRO A 216 8.95 -11.01 -17.63
C PRO A 216 10.29 -11.69 -17.33
N LEU A 217 10.63 -11.77 -16.05
CA LEU A 217 11.77 -12.53 -15.55
C LEU A 217 11.48 -14.03 -15.65
N ALA A 218 12.47 -14.80 -16.08
CA ALA A 218 12.37 -16.25 -16.11
C ALA A 218 12.18 -16.81 -14.68
N GLU A 219 11.14 -17.62 -14.52
CA GLU A 219 10.80 -18.24 -13.24
C GLU A 219 11.97 -19.08 -12.68
N PRO A 220 12.21 -19.01 -11.36
CA PRO A 220 13.10 -19.95 -10.68
C PRO A 220 12.60 -21.38 -10.80
N PHE A 221 13.52 -22.31 -11.00
CA PHE A 221 13.23 -23.74 -11.15
C PHE A 221 12.46 -24.35 -9.97
N LEU A 222 12.65 -23.82 -8.77
CA LEU A 222 11.96 -24.27 -7.56
C LEU A 222 10.45 -23.99 -7.58
N TRP A 223 9.98 -23.02 -8.35
CA TRP A 223 8.56 -22.70 -8.46
C TRP A 223 7.77 -23.83 -9.13
N THR A 224 8.42 -24.59 -10.02
CA THR A 224 7.77 -25.63 -10.83
C THR A 224 8.02 -27.05 -10.33
N GLN A 225 9.11 -27.27 -9.57
CA GLN A 225 9.54 -28.63 -9.19
C GLN A 225 9.21 -29.07 -7.77
N SER A 226 9.01 -28.16 -6.82
CA SER A 226 8.81 -28.53 -5.42
C SER A 226 7.35 -28.90 -5.17
N PRO A 227 7.02 -30.11 -4.68
CA PRO A 227 5.71 -30.35 -4.10
C PRO A 227 5.62 -29.55 -2.78
N LEU A 228 5.24 -28.27 -2.88
CA LEU A 228 4.89 -27.40 -1.75
C LEU A 228 3.97 -28.10 -0.74
N ALA A 229 3.18 -29.07 -1.24
CA ALA A 229 2.27 -29.93 -0.50
C ALA A 229 2.84 -30.59 0.76
N LYS A 230 4.17 -30.74 0.92
CA LYS A 230 4.77 -31.43 2.09
C LYS A 230 5.84 -30.63 2.84
N SER A 231 6.17 -29.43 2.40
CA SER A 231 7.28 -28.66 2.97
C SER A 231 6.80 -27.69 4.05
N SER A 232 7.46 -27.71 5.21
CA SER A 232 7.31 -26.69 6.26
C SER A 232 8.14 -25.45 5.95
N VAL A 233 7.85 -24.33 6.61
CA VAL A 233 8.59 -23.07 6.42
C VAL A 233 10.07 -23.23 6.79
N ILE A 234 10.39 -24.00 7.85
CA ILE A 234 11.77 -24.34 8.20
C ILE A 234 12.46 -25.16 7.12
N ASN A 235 11.78 -26.16 6.53
CA ASN A 235 12.37 -26.96 5.46
C ASN A 235 12.64 -26.11 4.22
N ILE A 236 11.76 -25.13 3.94
CA ILE A 236 11.96 -24.15 2.87
C ILE A 236 13.17 -23.27 3.16
N MET A 237 13.28 -22.68 4.35
CA MET A 237 14.43 -21.87 4.77
C MET A 237 15.74 -22.67 4.71
N HIS A 238 15.74 -23.90 5.22
CA HIS A 238 16.89 -24.80 5.16
C HIS A 238 17.29 -25.10 3.71
N SER A 239 16.30 -25.36 2.83
CA SER A 239 16.56 -25.58 1.41
C SER A 239 17.21 -24.35 0.77
N ILE A 240 16.74 -23.14 1.07
CA ILE A 240 17.32 -21.88 0.56
C ILE A 240 18.78 -21.73 0.99
N LEU A 241 19.11 -22.04 2.25
CA LEU A 241 20.48 -21.96 2.77
C LEU A 241 21.44 -22.94 2.09
N HIS A 242 20.93 -24.10 1.64
CA HIS A 242 21.72 -25.13 0.98
C HIS A 242 21.66 -25.10 -0.57
N MET A 243 21.07 -24.04 -1.16
CA MET A 243 21.01 -23.90 -2.60
C MET A 243 22.37 -23.59 -3.23
N THR A 244 22.59 -24.13 -4.43
CA THR A 244 23.74 -23.79 -5.26
C THR A 244 23.60 -22.37 -5.83
N SER A 245 24.74 -21.67 -5.96
CA SER A 245 24.81 -20.28 -6.45
C SER A 245 24.11 -20.07 -7.81
N SER A 246 24.22 -21.04 -8.72
CA SER A 246 23.59 -20.98 -10.05
C SER A 246 22.06 -21.06 -10.01
N SER A 247 21.48 -21.77 -9.04
CA SER A 247 20.03 -21.86 -8.86
C SER A 247 19.48 -20.63 -8.11
N ALA A 248 20.24 -20.10 -7.15
CA ALA A 248 19.86 -18.93 -6.37
C ALA A 248 19.92 -17.61 -7.16
N GLN A 249 20.73 -17.53 -8.22
CA GLN A 249 20.95 -16.28 -8.96
C GLN A 249 19.64 -15.65 -9.47
N ARG A 250 18.70 -16.46 -9.98
CA ARG A 250 17.39 -15.97 -10.47
C ARG A 250 16.53 -15.44 -9.33
N SER A 251 16.41 -16.18 -8.22
CA SER A 251 15.65 -15.76 -7.04
C SER A 251 16.22 -14.49 -6.39
N VAL A 252 17.54 -14.30 -6.43
CA VAL A 252 18.21 -13.09 -5.94
C VAL A 252 17.84 -11.87 -6.80
N PHE A 253 17.63 -12.02 -8.12
CA PHE A 253 17.16 -10.91 -8.95
C PHE A 253 15.74 -10.45 -8.56
N PHE A 254 14.83 -11.38 -8.27
CA PHE A 254 13.51 -11.05 -7.72
C PHE A 254 13.65 -10.36 -6.36
N LEU A 255 14.50 -10.88 -5.47
CA LEU A 255 14.74 -10.30 -4.14
C LEU A 255 15.25 -8.86 -4.22
N LYS A 256 16.19 -8.57 -5.12
CA LYS A 256 16.74 -7.21 -5.30
C LYS A 256 15.67 -6.19 -5.68
N ARG A 257 14.63 -6.59 -6.42
CA ARG A 257 13.54 -5.68 -6.82
C ARG A 257 12.68 -5.24 -5.63
N PHE A 258 12.52 -6.08 -4.61
CA PHE A 258 11.82 -5.71 -3.36
C PHE A 258 12.56 -4.64 -2.53
N PHE A 259 13.86 -4.45 -2.74
CA PHE A 259 14.64 -3.43 -2.03
C PHE A 259 14.83 -2.14 -2.84
N THR A 260 14.04 -1.95 -3.91
CA THR A 260 14.07 -0.68 -4.66
C THR A 260 13.41 0.45 -3.86
N PRO A 261 13.94 1.69 -3.92
CA PRO A 261 13.36 2.82 -3.19
C PRO A 261 11.89 3.07 -3.51
N LEU A 262 11.48 2.83 -4.76
CA LEU A 262 10.09 2.94 -5.20
C LEU A 262 9.19 1.94 -4.49
N PHE A 263 9.61 0.66 -4.41
CA PHE A 263 8.84 -0.36 -3.71
C PHE A 263 8.69 -0.03 -2.22
N LEU A 264 9.79 0.38 -1.56
CA LEU A 264 9.75 0.78 -0.14
C LEU A 264 8.86 2.02 0.10
N GLY A 265 8.88 2.98 -0.82
CA GLY A 265 8.00 4.15 -0.76
C GLY A 265 6.52 3.78 -0.91
N LEU A 266 6.18 2.95 -1.90
CA LEU A 266 4.81 2.45 -2.08
C LEU A 266 4.35 1.63 -0.87
N LEU A 267 5.24 0.82 -0.29
CA LEU A 267 4.97 0.04 0.91
C LEU A 267 4.58 0.93 2.10
N ALA A 268 5.31 2.03 2.31
CA ALA A 268 5.01 3.00 3.36
C ALA A 268 3.68 3.73 3.13
N ILE A 269 3.42 4.17 1.89
CA ILE A 269 2.15 4.81 1.50
C ILE A 269 0.98 3.84 1.73
N ARG A 270 1.11 2.58 1.28
CA ARG A 270 0.10 1.54 1.44
C ARG A 270 -0.22 1.27 2.89
N LEU A 271 0.81 1.13 3.74
CA LEU A 271 0.62 0.94 5.17
C LEU A 271 -0.13 2.11 5.80
N TYR A 272 0.28 3.35 5.48
CA TYR A 272 -0.38 4.55 5.97
C TYR A 272 -1.86 4.60 5.54
N SER A 273 -2.16 4.30 4.27
CA SER A 273 -3.52 4.30 3.75
C SER A 273 -4.39 3.22 4.38
N ILE A 274 -3.88 2.01 4.58
CA ILE A 274 -4.62 0.95 5.28
C ILE A 274 -4.93 1.36 6.71
N LEU A 275 -3.93 1.84 7.45
CA LEU A 275 -4.14 2.29 8.83
C LEU A 275 -5.14 3.44 8.91
N PHE A 276 -5.08 4.39 7.96
CA PHE A 276 -6.04 5.48 7.87
C PHE A 276 -7.47 4.99 7.62
N ILE A 277 -7.67 4.12 6.62
CA ILE A 277 -8.99 3.58 6.28
C ILE A 277 -9.55 2.80 7.45
N VAL A 278 -8.75 1.91 8.04
CA VAL A 278 -9.18 1.09 9.18
C VAL A 278 -9.54 1.98 10.37
N ASN A 279 -8.77 3.03 10.66
CA ASN A 279 -9.11 4.00 11.71
C ASN A 279 -10.51 4.58 11.50
N LYS A 280 -10.78 5.07 10.29
CA LYS A 280 -12.04 5.75 9.96
C LYS A 280 -13.21 4.80 9.97
N VAL A 281 -13.06 3.60 9.40
CA VAL A 281 -14.09 2.55 9.41
C VAL A 281 -14.44 2.19 10.85
N THR A 282 -13.42 1.92 11.68
CA THR A 282 -13.60 1.61 13.11
C THR A 282 -14.34 2.75 13.81
N ARG A 283 -13.90 4.00 13.62
CA ARG A 283 -14.52 5.16 14.25
C ARG A 283 -16.01 5.30 13.91
N ASN A 284 -16.40 5.11 12.65
CA ASN A 284 -17.80 5.28 12.26
C ASN A 284 -18.69 4.14 12.75
N PHE A 285 -18.21 2.89 12.72
CA PHE A 285 -18.96 1.75 13.25
C PHE A 285 -19.21 1.83 14.76
N PHE A 286 -18.32 2.47 15.52
CA PHE A 286 -18.48 2.61 16.97
C PHE A 286 -19.08 3.95 17.41
N GLN A 287 -19.23 4.93 16.52
CA GLN A 287 -19.83 6.24 16.84
C GLN A 287 -21.33 6.35 16.52
N ASP A 288 -21.87 5.54 15.61
CA ASP A 288 -23.27 5.64 15.18
C ASP A 288 -24.32 5.17 16.23
N ASP A 289 -23.92 4.56 17.36
CA ASP A 289 -24.84 4.03 18.37
C ASP A 289 -25.03 4.93 19.62
N ASN A 290 -24.32 6.07 19.75
CA ASN A 290 -24.34 6.89 20.98
C ASN A 290 -24.87 8.33 20.78
N GLU A 291 -25.98 8.48 20.06
CA GLU A 291 -26.83 9.69 20.10
C GLU A 291 -27.77 9.74 21.33
N CYS A 292 -27.38 9.15 22.47
CA CYS A 292 -28.17 9.31 23.70
C CYS A 292 -27.29 9.54 24.93
N SER A 293 -27.44 10.75 25.49
CA SER A 293 -27.07 11.24 26.82
C SER A 293 -25.79 12.09 26.94
N ASP A 294 -26.03 13.41 26.99
CA ASP A 294 -25.12 14.55 27.25
C ASP A 294 -24.41 14.54 28.62
N SER A 295 -23.91 13.39 29.11
CA SER A 295 -23.16 13.35 30.38
C SER A 295 -21.98 12.39 30.43
N PHE A 296 -21.62 11.76 29.31
CA PHE A 296 -20.50 10.81 29.22
C PHE A 296 -19.43 11.24 28.19
N GLU A 297 -19.55 12.46 27.64
CA GLU A 297 -18.73 12.96 26.53
C GLU A 297 -17.28 13.32 26.94
N GLU A 298 -17.03 13.59 28.22
CA GLU A 298 -15.70 13.96 28.72
C GLU A 298 -14.84 12.74 29.04
N THR A 299 -15.44 11.62 29.46
CA THR A 299 -14.71 10.39 29.82
C THR A 299 -14.41 9.51 28.60
N VAL A 300 -15.23 9.57 27.56
CA VAL A 300 -15.03 8.81 26.30
C VAL A 300 -14.06 9.51 25.36
N LYS A 301 -13.90 10.84 25.42
CA LYS A 301 -12.84 11.51 24.65
C LYS A 301 -11.44 11.09 25.10
N GLU A 302 -11.23 10.88 26.40
CA GLU A 302 -9.93 10.43 26.94
C GLU A 302 -9.63 8.96 26.59
N ASP A 303 -10.61 8.06 26.64
CA ASP A 303 -10.39 6.63 26.27
C ASP A 303 -10.18 6.42 24.76
N PHE A 304 -10.60 7.36 23.90
CA PHE A 304 -10.53 7.21 22.43
C PHE A 304 -9.46 8.08 21.75
N GLU A 305 -8.88 9.08 22.40
CA GLU A 305 -7.52 9.56 22.05
C GLU A 305 -6.47 8.43 22.22
N ASP A 306 -6.83 7.37 22.96
CA ASP A 306 -6.10 6.11 23.08
C ASP A 306 -6.40 5.06 21.99
N PHE A 307 -7.43 5.25 21.16
CA PHE A 307 -7.71 4.39 19.99
C PHE A 307 -7.02 4.92 18.72
N SER A 308 -5.72 5.17 18.80
CA SER A 308 -4.92 5.28 17.58
C SER A 308 -4.73 3.88 16.99
N PRO A 309 -4.90 3.64 15.68
CA PRO A 309 -4.57 2.37 15.04
C PRO A 309 -3.12 1.95 15.28
N TRP A 310 -2.26 2.93 15.56
CA TRP A 310 -0.87 2.76 15.96
C TRP A 310 -0.73 2.19 17.38
N LYS A 311 -1.76 2.32 18.22
CA LYS A 311 -1.83 1.81 19.60
C LYS A 311 -2.43 0.40 19.68
N SER A 312 -3.19 -0.07 18.68
CA SER A 312 -3.69 -1.45 18.63
C SER A 312 -2.66 -2.41 18.00
N PRO A 313 -1.98 -3.27 18.78
CA PRO A 313 -0.92 -4.14 18.26
C PRO A 313 -1.45 -5.18 17.27
N LEU A 314 -2.66 -5.71 17.47
CA LEU A 314 -3.28 -6.66 16.53
C LEU A 314 -3.56 -6.00 15.18
N LEU A 315 -4.18 -4.82 15.17
CA LEU A 315 -4.57 -4.12 13.95
C LEU A 315 -3.34 -3.76 13.11
N LEU A 316 -2.28 -3.28 13.77
CA LEU A 316 -1.01 -3.00 13.12
C LEU A 316 -0.39 -4.29 12.54
N ARG A 317 -0.38 -5.40 13.27
CA ARG A 317 0.12 -6.70 12.78
C ARG A 317 -0.64 -7.18 11.54
N LEU A 318 -1.96 -7.18 11.59
CA LEU A 318 -2.81 -7.61 10.48
C LEU A 318 -2.64 -6.69 9.26
N SER A 319 -2.56 -5.38 9.48
CA SER A 319 -2.33 -4.41 8.39
C SER A 319 -0.99 -4.62 7.71
N ILE A 320 0.07 -4.90 8.47
CA ILE A 320 1.40 -5.19 7.91
C ILE A 320 1.41 -6.53 7.16
N ILE A 321 0.80 -7.58 7.72
CA ILE A 321 0.68 -8.89 7.03
C ILE A 321 -0.07 -8.72 5.71
N PHE A 322 -1.22 -8.05 5.74
CA PHE A 322 -2.04 -7.79 4.56
C PHE A 322 -1.26 -7.00 3.50
N MET A 323 -0.67 -5.86 3.89
CA MET A 323 0.09 -4.99 2.99
C MET A 323 1.27 -5.73 2.33
N LEU A 324 2.09 -6.45 3.12
CA LEU A 324 3.24 -7.18 2.60
C LEU A 324 2.81 -8.31 1.66
N THR A 325 1.75 -9.02 2.01
CA THR A 325 1.22 -10.11 1.18
C THR A 325 0.68 -9.58 -0.14
N GLN A 326 -0.11 -8.51 -0.09
CA GLN A 326 -0.69 -7.89 -1.28
C GLN A 326 0.40 -7.41 -2.23
N MET A 327 1.34 -6.59 -1.72
CA MET A 327 2.43 -6.05 -2.52
C MET A 327 3.38 -7.15 -3.00
N SER A 328 3.89 -8.01 -2.11
CA SER A 328 4.85 -9.03 -2.52
C SER A 328 4.26 -10.11 -3.43
N GLY A 329 3.01 -10.53 -3.20
CA GLY A 329 2.32 -11.49 -4.07
C GLY A 329 2.10 -10.94 -5.46
N GLN A 330 1.55 -9.73 -5.55
CA GLN A 330 1.23 -9.09 -6.82
C GLN A 330 2.46 -8.77 -7.65
N PHE A 331 3.47 -8.11 -7.09
CA PHE A 331 4.69 -7.76 -7.82
C PHE A 331 5.42 -9.01 -8.33
N LEU A 332 5.36 -10.11 -7.57
CA LEU A 332 5.99 -11.36 -7.96
C LEU A 332 5.24 -12.06 -9.10
N GLU A 333 3.90 -12.05 -9.08
CA GLU A 333 3.07 -12.49 -10.21
C GLU A 333 3.35 -11.63 -11.46
N GLU A 334 3.38 -10.30 -11.32
CA GLU A 334 3.66 -9.36 -12.42
C GLU A 334 5.06 -9.58 -13.02
N TRP A 335 6.10 -9.68 -12.19
CA TRP A 335 7.47 -9.87 -12.67
C TRP A 335 7.72 -11.22 -13.31
N SER A 336 6.98 -12.26 -12.91
CA SER A 336 7.10 -13.60 -13.49
C SER A 336 6.38 -13.75 -14.83
N GLY A 337 5.52 -12.80 -15.20
CA GLY A 337 4.69 -12.92 -16.40
C GLY A 337 3.59 -13.99 -16.28
N GLN A 338 3.42 -14.62 -15.10
CA GLN A 338 2.21 -15.31 -14.74
C GLN A 338 1.11 -14.26 -14.62
N THR A 339 0.53 -13.91 -15.76
CA THR A 339 -0.52 -12.91 -15.92
C THR A 339 -1.80 -13.40 -15.26
N SER A 340 -1.76 -13.35 -13.94
CA SER A 340 -2.90 -13.46 -13.07
C SER A 340 -3.35 -12.02 -12.75
N SER A 341 -2.49 -11.10 -12.35
CA SER A 341 -2.91 -9.94 -11.54
C SER A 341 -3.24 -8.62 -12.24
N VAL A 342 -3.35 -8.56 -13.58
CA VAL A 342 -4.20 -7.51 -14.24
C VAL A 342 -5.60 -8.07 -14.53
N ALA A 343 -5.85 -9.35 -14.20
CA ALA A 343 -7.01 -10.16 -14.63
C ALA A 343 -8.25 -10.17 -13.72
N GLY A 344 -8.29 -9.40 -12.63
CA GLY A 344 -9.58 -9.09 -12.00
C GLY A 344 -10.50 -8.35 -13.00
N LEU A 345 -9.90 -7.45 -13.78
CA LEU A 345 -10.51 -6.77 -14.91
C LEU A 345 -10.04 -7.28 -16.27
N SER A 346 -8.98 -8.09 -16.38
CA SER A 346 -8.68 -8.78 -17.65
C SER A 346 -9.64 -9.91 -18.02
N TYR A 347 -10.57 -10.33 -17.15
CA TYR A 347 -11.74 -11.05 -17.67
C TYR A 347 -12.58 -10.15 -18.59
N LEU A 348 -12.73 -8.86 -18.23
CA LEU A 348 -13.32 -7.83 -19.09
C LEU A 348 -12.36 -7.43 -20.24
N ALA A 349 -11.05 -7.31 -19.99
CA ALA A 349 -10.07 -6.97 -21.03
C ALA A 349 -9.79 -8.11 -22.04
N SER A 350 -9.97 -9.37 -21.64
CA SER A 350 -9.92 -10.56 -22.48
C SER A 350 -11.19 -10.69 -23.32
N ALA A 351 -12.35 -10.35 -22.75
CA ALA A 351 -13.58 -10.17 -23.52
C ALA A 351 -13.49 -8.98 -24.50
N SER A 352 -12.69 -7.96 -24.16
CA SER A 352 -12.46 -6.76 -24.99
C SER A 352 -11.11 -6.76 -25.71
N LYS A 353 -10.46 -7.91 -25.93
CA LYS A 353 -9.12 -8.00 -26.56
C LYS A 353 -9.06 -7.36 -27.96
N ASN A 354 -10.21 -7.19 -28.62
CA ASN A 354 -10.34 -6.51 -29.90
C ASN A 354 -10.56 -4.98 -29.79
N ILE A 355 -10.83 -4.44 -28.60
CA ILE A 355 -11.23 -3.04 -28.38
C ILE A 355 -10.17 -2.30 -27.54
N TRP A 356 -9.48 -3.00 -26.64
CA TRP A 356 -8.58 -2.37 -25.67
C TRP A 356 -7.11 -2.77 -25.89
N PRO A 357 -6.18 -1.81 -26.07
CA PRO A 357 -4.76 -2.12 -26.21
C PRO A 357 -4.21 -2.71 -24.91
N GLY A 358 -3.56 -3.87 -24.99
CA GLY A 358 -3.00 -4.57 -23.82
C GLY A 358 -1.90 -3.80 -23.08
N GLU A 359 -1.43 -2.69 -23.64
CA GLU A 359 -0.40 -1.80 -23.09
C GLU A 359 -0.96 -0.75 -22.13
N ILE A 360 -2.29 -0.57 -22.11
CA ILE A 360 -2.98 0.38 -21.22
C ILE A 360 -3.60 -0.40 -20.06
N LEU A 361 -3.07 -0.17 -18.86
CA LEU A 361 -3.54 -0.82 -17.64
C LEU A 361 -4.80 -0.11 -17.12
N PHE A 362 -5.94 -0.80 -17.18
CA PHE A 362 -7.24 -0.25 -16.78
C PHE A 362 -7.24 0.29 -15.34
N GLY A 363 -6.58 -0.41 -14.40
CA GLY A 363 -6.49 0.05 -13.01
C GLY A 363 -5.81 1.42 -12.87
N ARG A 364 -4.77 1.68 -13.66
CA ARG A 364 -4.04 2.96 -13.66
C ARG A 364 -4.88 4.08 -14.28
N LEU A 365 -5.63 3.79 -15.35
CA LEU A 365 -6.57 4.76 -15.90
C LEU A 365 -7.70 5.10 -14.93
N PHE A 366 -8.29 4.09 -14.29
CA PHE A 366 -9.32 4.31 -13.29
C PHE A 366 -8.79 5.19 -12.15
N GLN A 367 -7.54 4.98 -11.73
CA GLN A 367 -6.85 5.83 -10.76
C GLN A 367 -6.70 7.29 -11.25
N ILE A 368 -6.27 7.51 -12.50
CA ILE A 368 -6.14 8.84 -13.12
C ILE A 368 -7.49 9.56 -13.23
N VAL A 369 -8.53 8.85 -13.66
CA VAL A 369 -9.89 9.42 -13.79
C VAL A 369 -10.44 9.75 -12.40
N SER A 370 -10.24 8.87 -11.42
CA SER A 370 -10.72 9.08 -10.04
C SER A 370 -10.05 10.28 -9.38
N ILE A 371 -8.72 10.43 -9.50
CA ILE A 371 -8.03 11.60 -8.94
C ILE A 371 -8.46 12.89 -9.64
N SER A 372 -8.62 12.87 -10.97
CA SER A 372 -9.04 14.04 -11.74
C SER A 372 -10.46 14.46 -11.39
N GLY A 373 -11.38 13.50 -11.32
CA GLY A 373 -12.75 13.73 -10.90
C GLY A 373 -12.83 14.25 -9.47
N PHE A 374 -12.07 13.66 -8.55
CA PHE A 374 -12.02 14.09 -7.16
C PHE A 374 -11.50 15.53 -7.02
N TYR A 375 -10.39 15.86 -7.68
CA TYR A 375 -9.81 17.20 -7.61
C TYR A 375 -10.73 18.27 -8.21
N MET A 376 -11.29 18.01 -9.40
CA MET A 376 -12.24 18.93 -10.05
C MET A 376 -13.53 19.07 -9.24
N TRP A 377 -14.03 17.99 -8.64
CA TRP A 377 -15.20 18.03 -7.76
C TRP A 377 -14.94 18.87 -6.50
N ARG A 378 -13.75 18.77 -5.89
CA ARG A 378 -13.36 19.64 -4.76
C ARG A 378 -13.33 21.10 -5.20
N LEU A 379 -12.67 21.42 -6.31
CA LEU A 379 -12.60 22.80 -6.83
C LEU A 379 -14.00 23.36 -7.12
N TYR A 380 -14.92 22.55 -7.65
CA TYR A 380 -16.29 22.96 -7.90
C TYR A 380 -17.07 23.26 -6.61
N ARG A 381 -16.72 22.61 -5.50
CA ARG A 381 -17.35 22.80 -4.19
C ARG A 381 -16.53 23.65 -3.24
N ALA A 382 -15.57 24.46 -3.73
CA ALA A 382 -14.66 25.21 -2.87
C ALA A 382 -15.41 26.05 -1.81
N ASP A 383 -16.41 26.83 -2.25
CA ASP A 383 -17.21 27.73 -1.40
C ASP A 383 -17.99 27.01 -0.28
N ASP A 384 -18.43 25.76 -0.52
CA ASP A 384 -19.23 24.95 0.41
C ASP A 384 -18.41 23.80 1.04
N TRP A 385 -17.09 23.79 0.84
CA TRP A 385 -16.25 22.67 1.27
C TRP A 385 -16.02 22.71 2.77
N THR A 386 -16.85 21.96 3.49
CA THR A 386 -16.48 21.50 4.83
C THR A 386 -15.53 20.32 4.69
N TRP A 387 -14.40 20.39 5.38
CA TRP A 387 -13.44 19.29 5.43
C TRP A 387 -14.13 18.02 5.89
N ASN A 388 -14.45 17.14 4.94
CA ASN A 388 -15.19 15.94 5.26
C ASN A 388 -14.36 15.10 6.25
N PRO A 389 -14.89 14.74 7.43
CA PRO A 389 -14.18 13.94 8.41
C PRO A 389 -13.74 12.57 7.85
N TRP A 390 -14.31 12.09 6.74
CA TRP A 390 -13.86 10.89 6.04
C TRP A 390 -12.56 11.06 5.24
N LEU A 391 -12.27 12.28 4.78
CA LEU A 391 -11.17 12.56 3.84
C LEU A 391 -9.99 13.27 4.51
N THR A 392 -10.10 13.60 5.79
CA THR A 392 -9.09 14.36 6.54
C THR A 392 -8.43 13.55 7.65
N PRO A 393 -7.08 13.42 7.65
CA PRO A 393 -6.31 12.89 8.77
C PRO A 393 -6.23 13.93 9.87
N GLN A 394 -7.01 13.79 10.95
CA GLN A 394 -7.08 14.76 12.04
C GLN A 394 -5.70 15.12 12.57
#